data_AF-A0A7C7WKB9-F1
#
_entry.id   AF-A0A7C7WKB9-F1
#
_cell.length_a   1.000
_cell.length_b   1.000
_cell.length_c   1.000
_cell.angle_alpha   90.00
_cell.angle_beta   90.00
_cell.angle_gamma   90.00
#
_symmetry.space_group_name_H-M   'P 1'
#
loop_
_entity.id
_entity.type
_entity.pdbx_description
1 polymer ?
#
loop_
_entity_poly.entity_id
_entity_poly.type
_entity_poly.pdbx_seq_one_letter_code
_entity_poly.pdbx_strand_id
1 'polypeptide(L)'
;PPTVSTVSPPSHWILLYTEDFSTPLNGAVAPWVWDGSSDAFDTILDDDGLWYQNDYGPDWTTARRSFTTYRKEFPVGQDGWLTASLSARDWDRDGVIEAPPSITTEQQGLAHVAVLHVPDHTGGAIFRSTDPLPAEYRIEYTLKTIDFGGKRHGAIEYDGRINGYGTEGCKTQHPWGEGSNSPGWTGDASVPVCEWQDVRAGPFGYNGFHFLAIVDFADPVPRNNHFWHYHRKVLMDAFSQHPDRVGEDTGGRVCNAATNQYYNYRDSSFNTVNMWISGLPNWTPGPGGLVANSQWFMTSCAGGIAEQQLSSAAELQPELMPHQVYTFAIERNGAGYTLEASGNFARVGQKTLRFHRPFIVDNVPIWHYNGAADEYDGRFNTDLVQQDAYGTMTWPNQWPAGSAYPDYFVIGDLYTNAYEGRASLTDIRLYVRKVPAWGKRTPTAPRQR
;
A
#
# COMPACT_ATOMS: atom_id res chain seq x y z
N PRO A 1 14.63 6.53 -30.09
CA PRO A 1 13.44 6.74 -29.25
C PRO A 1 12.53 5.51 -29.25
N PRO A 2 12.49 4.71 -28.17
CA PRO A 2 11.42 3.74 -28.03
C PRO A 2 10.17 4.52 -27.59
N THR A 3 9.12 4.45 -28.42
CA THR A 3 7.76 4.87 -28.09
C THR A 3 7.27 4.07 -26.89
N VAL A 4 6.88 4.77 -25.82
CA VAL A 4 6.07 4.19 -24.74
C VAL A 4 4.84 3.57 -25.41
N SER A 5 4.77 2.24 -25.42
CA SER A 5 3.56 1.56 -25.87
C SER A 5 2.54 1.76 -24.76
N THR A 6 1.72 2.80 -24.89
CA THR A 6 0.50 2.93 -24.10
C THR A 6 -0.36 1.74 -24.49
N VAL A 7 -0.49 0.77 -23.59
CA VAL A 7 -1.55 -0.24 -23.71
C VAL A 7 -2.83 0.55 -23.74
N SER A 8 -3.48 0.62 -24.92
CA SER A 8 -4.77 1.30 -25.02
C SER A 8 -5.71 0.59 -24.05
N PRO A 9 -6.37 1.30 -23.13
CA PRO A 9 -7.31 0.66 -22.23
C PRO A 9 -8.38 -0.06 -23.06
N PRO A 10 -8.89 -1.21 -22.61
CA PRO A 10 -9.96 -1.89 -23.32
C PRO A 10 -11.11 -0.89 -23.56
N SER A 11 -11.74 -0.99 -24.73
CA SER A 11 -12.59 0.04 -25.39
C SER A 11 -13.82 0.57 -24.62
N HIS A 12 -13.98 0.15 -23.36
CA HIS A 12 -15.04 0.50 -22.44
C HIS A 12 -14.62 1.49 -21.34
N TRP A 13 -13.35 1.92 -21.26
CA TRP A 13 -12.90 2.95 -20.31
C TRP A 13 -12.78 4.33 -20.99
N ILE A 14 -13.18 5.40 -20.31
CA ILE A 14 -13.00 6.80 -20.72
C ILE A 14 -12.09 7.47 -19.70
N LEU A 15 -11.05 8.17 -20.18
CA LEU A 15 -10.17 8.97 -19.33
C LEU A 15 -10.97 10.09 -18.66
N LEU A 16 -10.96 10.12 -17.33
CA LEU A 16 -11.58 11.16 -16.51
C LEU A 16 -10.53 12.19 -16.08
N TYR A 17 -9.43 11.72 -15.50
CA TYR A 17 -8.32 12.56 -15.07
C TYR A 17 -6.97 11.98 -15.49
N THR A 18 -6.01 12.88 -15.72
CA THR A 18 -4.61 12.54 -15.92
C THR A 18 -3.76 13.58 -15.19
N GLU A 19 -2.70 13.11 -14.54
CA GLU A 19 -1.61 13.91 -14.01
C GLU A 19 -0.32 13.44 -14.66
N ASP A 20 0.44 14.34 -15.29
CA ASP A 20 1.69 14.04 -16.00
C ASP A 20 2.91 14.76 -15.39
N PHE A 21 2.71 15.46 -14.27
CA PHE A 21 3.68 16.21 -13.49
C PHE A 21 4.38 17.31 -14.28
N SER A 22 3.84 17.73 -15.43
CA SER A 22 4.35 18.87 -16.20
C SER A 22 4.17 20.21 -15.47
N THR A 23 3.21 20.27 -14.54
CA THR A 23 3.06 21.39 -13.61
C THR A 23 3.86 21.11 -12.33
N PRO A 24 4.75 22.02 -11.89
CA PRO A 24 5.51 21.85 -10.66
C PRO A 24 4.61 21.63 -9.45
N LEU A 25 4.96 20.65 -8.61
CA LEU A 25 4.25 20.36 -7.38
C LEU A 25 4.50 21.42 -6.30
N ASN A 26 3.45 21.79 -5.57
CA ASN A 26 3.45 22.90 -4.61
C ASN A 26 3.84 22.50 -3.18
N GLY A 27 4.52 21.36 -2.98
CA GLY A 27 4.88 20.86 -1.64
C GLY A 27 5.80 21.79 -0.83
N ALA A 28 6.52 22.70 -1.48
CA ALA A 28 7.38 23.67 -0.80
C ALA A 28 6.61 24.75 -0.02
N VAL A 29 5.39 25.09 -0.45
CA VAL A 29 4.58 26.16 0.19
C VAL A 29 3.54 25.62 1.17
N ALA A 30 3.25 24.32 1.14
CA ALA A 30 2.35 23.68 2.09
C ALA A 30 3.01 23.55 3.48
N PRO A 31 2.32 23.94 4.56
CA PRO A 31 2.87 23.86 5.90
C PRO A 31 2.89 22.41 6.40
N TRP A 32 3.82 22.12 7.30
CA TRP A 32 3.69 20.99 8.20
C TRP A 32 2.69 21.35 9.30
N VAL A 33 1.71 20.49 9.52
CA VAL A 33 0.67 20.64 10.54
C VAL A 33 0.81 19.50 11.53
N TRP A 34 0.71 19.81 12.83
CA TRP A 34 0.73 18.78 13.86
C TRP A 34 -0.41 17.79 13.61
N ASP A 35 -0.09 16.51 13.67
CA ASP A 35 -1.03 15.50 13.21
C ASP A 35 -2.22 15.24 14.14
N GLY A 36 -2.13 15.76 15.36
CA GLY A 36 -3.18 15.62 16.35
C GLY A 36 -3.26 14.23 16.97
N SER A 37 -4.12 14.14 17.99
CA SER A 37 -4.64 12.88 18.54
C SER A 37 -6.17 12.91 18.68
N SER A 38 -6.84 13.93 18.11
CA SER A 38 -8.27 14.18 18.30
C SER A 38 -9.18 13.56 17.24
N ASP A 39 -8.66 13.30 16.04
CA ASP A 39 -9.43 12.81 14.89
C ASP A 39 -8.84 11.47 14.41
N ALA A 40 -9.02 10.43 15.21
CA ALA A 40 -8.59 9.08 14.84
C ALA A 40 -9.48 8.50 13.73
N PHE A 41 -8.88 7.81 12.75
CA PHE A 41 -9.60 7.05 11.73
C PHE A 41 -10.41 5.92 12.33
N ASP A 42 -9.80 5.23 13.31
CA ASP A 42 -10.44 4.21 14.10
C ASP A 42 -9.85 4.19 15.52
N THR A 43 -10.56 3.55 16.44
CA THR A 43 -10.14 3.43 17.84
C THR A 43 -9.25 2.21 18.13
N ILE A 44 -9.00 1.38 17.11
CA ILE A 44 -8.36 0.07 17.19
C ILE A 44 -6.85 0.21 16.92
N LEU A 45 -6.47 0.55 15.69
CA LEU A 45 -5.12 0.45 15.11
C LEU A 45 -4.57 1.77 14.58
N ASP A 46 -5.30 2.88 14.66
CA ASP A 46 -4.69 4.19 14.39
C ASP A 46 -3.47 4.41 15.32
N ASP A 47 -2.64 5.43 15.08
CA ASP A 47 -1.37 5.66 15.77
C ASP A 47 -1.50 5.73 17.31
N ASP A 48 -2.67 6.15 17.83
CA ASP A 48 -3.03 6.18 19.26
C ASP A 48 -4.05 5.09 19.68
N GLY A 49 -4.25 4.08 18.83
CA GLY A 49 -5.26 3.04 18.95
C GLY A 49 -5.20 2.24 20.25
N LEU A 50 -6.36 1.76 20.70
CA LEU A 50 -6.50 1.01 21.95
C LEU A 50 -5.85 -0.38 21.89
N TRP A 51 -5.59 -0.91 20.69
CA TRP A 51 -4.93 -2.20 20.51
C TRP A 51 -3.59 -2.28 21.25
N TYR A 52 -2.79 -1.23 21.13
CA TYR A 52 -1.43 -1.18 21.68
C TYR A 52 -1.40 -1.01 23.19
N GLN A 53 -2.45 -0.42 23.78
CA GLN A 53 -2.57 -0.32 25.24
C GLN A 53 -2.76 -1.71 25.88
N ASN A 54 -3.49 -2.61 25.20
CA ASN A 54 -3.66 -3.98 25.68
C ASN A 54 -2.43 -4.85 25.40
N ASP A 55 -1.71 -4.58 24.31
CA ASP A 55 -0.52 -5.34 23.90
C ASP A 55 0.70 -4.99 24.77
N TYR A 56 0.95 -3.69 25.02
CA TYR A 56 2.17 -3.21 25.69
C TYR A 56 1.93 -2.57 27.06
N GLY A 57 0.68 -2.38 27.48
CA GLY A 57 0.37 -1.88 28.82
C GLY A 57 0.74 -0.41 29.05
N PRO A 58 1.07 -0.02 30.30
CA PRO A 58 1.34 1.38 30.65
C PRO A 58 2.48 2.04 29.87
N ASP A 59 3.49 1.26 29.46
CA ASP A 59 4.67 1.78 28.77
C ASP A 59 4.38 2.24 27.34
N TRP A 60 3.31 1.72 26.73
CA TRP A 60 2.79 2.19 25.45
C TRP A 60 2.65 3.72 25.40
N THR A 61 2.02 4.28 26.44
CA THR A 61 1.71 5.71 26.47
C THR A 61 3.00 6.54 26.51
N THR A 62 4.04 6.04 27.18
CA THR A 62 5.35 6.69 27.22
C THR A 62 6.04 6.60 25.87
N ALA A 63 6.10 5.42 25.25
CA ALA A 63 6.70 5.21 23.94
C ALA A 63 6.02 6.06 22.86
N ARG A 64 4.69 6.06 22.80
CA ARG A 64 3.91 6.85 21.84
C ARG A 64 4.07 8.37 22.02
N ARG A 65 4.25 8.84 23.25
CA ARG A 65 4.47 10.26 23.57
C ARG A 65 5.93 10.70 23.49
N SER A 66 6.85 9.81 23.12
CA SER A 66 8.27 10.16 22.97
C SER A 66 8.55 11.03 21.75
N PHE A 67 7.66 11.03 20.75
CA PHE A 67 7.79 11.81 19.52
C PHE A 67 6.49 12.55 19.16
N THR A 68 6.58 13.44 18.17
CA THR A 68 5.43 14.11 17.56
C THR A 68 5.39 13.79 16.07
N THR A 69 4.21 13.48 15.53
CA THR A 69 4.00 13.31 14.08
C THR A 69 3.42 14.60 13.50
N TYR A 70 3.91 14.98 12.32
CA TYR A 70 3.40 16.08 11.52
C TYR A 70 2.98 15.57 10.15
N ARG A 71 1.91 16.14 9.60
CA ARG A 71 1.50 15.92 8.21
C ARG A 71 1.74 17.14 7.35
N LYS A 72 1.96 16.91 6.06
CA LYS A 72 1.92 17.95 5.03
C LYS A 72 1.15 17.42 3.84
N GLU A 73 0.14 18.19 3.42
CA GLU A 73 -0.73 17.82 2.32
C GLU A 73 -0.90 18.96 1.34
N PHE A 74 -1.03 18.62 0.06
CA PHE A 74 -1.32 19.60 -0.99
C PHE A 74 -2.05 18.95 -2.18
N PRO A 75 -2.96 19.70 -2.84
CA PRO A 75 -3.68 19.20 -3.99
C PRO A 75 -2.75 19.08 -5.20
N VAL A 76 -3.00 18.08 -6.03
CA VAL A 76 -2.25 17.77 -7.24
C VAL A 76 -3.20 17.54 -8.41
N GLY A 77 -2.78 18.02 -9.58
CA GLY A 77 -3.48 17.86 -10.84
C GLY A 77 -4.75 18.68 -11.01
N GLN A 78 -5.40 18.44 -12.14
CA GLN A 78 -6.60 19.18 -12.54
C GLN A 78 -7.67 19.09 -11.46
N ASP A 79 -8.21 20.23 -11.03
CA ASP A 79 -9.26 20.32 -10.00
C ASP A 79 -8.86 19.74 -8.63
N GLY A 80 -7.56 19.45 -8.39
CA GLY A 80 -7.08 18.86 -7.15
C GLY A 80 -7.57 17.43 -6.91
N TRP A 81 -7.82 16.66 -7.99
CA TRP A 81 -8.35 15.30 -7.89
C TRP A 81 -7.42 14.32 -7.15
N LEU A 82 -6.13 14.66 -7.08
CA LEU A 82 -5.13 13.98 -6.26
C LEU A 82 -4.79 14.81 -5.03
N THR A 83 -4.44 14.12 -3.95
CA THR A 83 -3.74 14.71 -2.82
C THR A 83 -2.38 14.04 -2.67
N ALA A 84 -1.32 14.84 -2.59
CA ALA A 84 -0.03 14.39 -2.11
C ALA A 84 -0.02 14.53 -0.58
N SER A 85 0.27 13.44 0.14
CA SER A 85 0.26 13.41 1.60
C SER A 85 1.58 12.88 2.13
N LEU A 86 2.17 13.63 3.04
CA LEU A 86 3.45 13.35 3.68
C LEU A 86 3.24 13.24 5.19
N SER A 87 3.99 12.34 5.82
CA SER A 87 4.11 12.25 7.27
C SER A 87 5.58 12.31 7.67
N ALA A 88 5.88 13.01 8.75
CA ALA A 88 7.22 13.07 9.30
C ALA A 88 7.16 13.11 10.82
N ARG A 89 8.22 12.62 11.44
CA ARG A 89 8.38 12.59 12.88
C ARG A 89 9.35 13.68 13.32
N ASP A 90 9.01 14.30 14.44
CA ASP A 90 9.86 15.14 15.30
C ASP A 90 10.20 14.24 16.50
N TRP A 91 11.42 13.69 16.48
CA TRP A 91 11.83 12.58 17.36
C TRP A 91 12.07 13.00 18.79
N ASP A 92 12.59 14.21 19.00
CA ASP A 92 12.91 14.73 20.33
C ASP A 92 11.90 15.76 20.86
N ARG A 93 10.90 16.10 20.05
CA ARG A 93 9.79 17.01 20.37
C ARG A 93 10.25 18.45 20.59
N ASP A 94 11.33 18.86 19.94
CA ASP A 94 11.81 20.25 19.97
C ASP A 94 11.05 21.18 19.00
N GLY A 95 10.15 20.63 18.18
CA GLY A 95 9.37 21.36 17.16
C GLY A 95 10.03 21.39 15.78
N VAL A 96 11.12 20.66 15.56
CA VAL A 96 11.84 20.54 14.30
C VAL A 96 11.71 19.11 13.78
N ILE A 97 11.37 18.97 12.50
CA ILE A 97 11.34 17.67 11.83
C ILE A 97 12.75 17.35 11.32
N GLU A 98 13.32 16.22 11.75
CA GLU A 98 14.71 15.85 11.47
C GLU A 98 14.91 15.36 10.03
N ALA A 99 14.02 14.50 9.55
CA ALA A 99 14.13 13.82 8.26
C ALA A 99 12.85 13.94 7.43
N PRO A 100 12.47 15.17 6.98
CA PRO A 100 11.22 15.38 6.27
C PRO A 100 11.24 14.67 4.91
N PRO A 101 10.23 13.83 4.59
CA PRO A 101 10.06 13.31 3.25
C PRO A 101 9.61 14.43 2.29
N SER A 102 9.71 14.14 1.00
CA SER A 102 9.28 15.08 -0.05
C SER A 102 8.63 14.37 -1.22
N ILE A 103 7.74 15.12 -1.89
CA ILE A 103 7.26 14.83 -3.23
C ILE A 103 7.54 16.06 -4.09
N THR A 104 8.42 15.92 -5.08
CA THR A 104 8.88 17.02 -5.94
C THR A 104 8.78 16.66 -7.41
N THR A 105 8.60 17.67 -8.26
CA THR A 105 8.73 17.50 -9.71
C THR A 105 10.20 17.58 -10.09
N GLU A 106 10.68 16.61 -10.87
CA GLU A 106 12.02 16.65 -11.49
C GLU A 106 11.91 16.44 -13.00
N GLN A 107 12.85 17.02 -13.74
CA GLN A 107 12.99 16.75 -15.17
C GLN A 107 13.91 15.55 -15.38
N GLN A 108 13.43 14.51 -16.07
CA GLN A 108 14.22 13.36 -16.48
C GLN A 108 14.18 13.21 -18.00
N GLY A 109 15.21 13.76 -18.66
CA GLY A 109 15.24 13.87 -20.12
C GLY A 109 14.17 14.84 -20.63
N LEU A 110 13.25 14.35 -21.46
CA LEU A 110 12.14 15.14 -21.99
C LEU A 110 10.86 15.04 -21.15
N ALA A 111 10.82 14.16 -20.15
CA ALA A 111 9.65 13.95 -19.29
C ALA A 111 9.82 14.68 -17.95
N HIS A 112 8.68 15.06 -17.36
CA HIS A 112 8.61 15.39 -15.94
C HIS A 112 8.22 14.14 -15.17
N VAL A 113 8.75 14.02 -13.95
CA VAL A 113 8.40 12.95 -13.03
C VAL A 113 8.10 13.56 -11.68
N ALA A 114 7.16 12.98 -10.95
CA ALA A 114 7.10 13.19 -9.52
C ALA A 114 8.04 12.18 -8.83
N VAL A 115 8.85 12.70 -7.91
CA VAL A 115 9.80 11.94 -7.12
C VAL A 115 9.31 11.91 -5.69
N LEU A 116 9.06 10.71 -5.19
CA LEU A 116 8.82 10.45 -3.78
C LEU A 116 10.17 10.14 -3.14
N HIS A 117 10.53 10.86 -2.09
CA HIS A 117 11.75 10.62 -1.32
C HIS A 117 11.42 10.56 0.16
N VAL A 118 11.65 9.40 0.76
CA VAL A 118 11.46 9.12 2.18
C VAL A 118 12.83 8.82 2.78
N PRO A 119 13.50 9.80 3.40
CA PRO A 119 14.86 9.66 3.89
C PRO A 119 14.96 8.86 5.19
N ASP A 120 13.84 8.60 5.87
CA ASP A 120 13.82 7.82 7.11
C ASP A 120 12.55 6.97 7.23
N HIS A 121 12.72 5.77 7.81
CA HIS A 121 11.67 4.78 8.08
C HIS A 121 10.46 5.25 8.89
N THR A 122 10.56 6.40 9.58
CA THR A 122 9.46 7.01 10.33
C THR A 122 8.65 8.03 9.54
N GLY A 123 9.06 8.31 8.30
CA GLY A 123 8.33 9.16 7.36
C GLY A 123 7.32 8.39 6.52
N GLY A 124 6.63 9.12 5.65
CA GLY A 124 5.79 8.53 4.61
C GLY A 124 5.50 9.55 3.51
N ALA A 125 5.30 9.06 2.30
CA ALA A 125 4.99 9.88 1.12
C ALA A 125 4.08 9.11 0.17
N ILE A 126 2.87 9.64 -0.03
CA ILE A 126 1.87 9.01 -0.91
C ILE A 126 1.21 10.01 -1.85
N PHE A 127 0.75 9.47 -2.98
CA PHE A 127 -0.37 10.02 -3.75
C PHE A 127 -1.64 9.23 -3.46
N ARG A 128 -2.75 9.94 -3.34
CA ARG A 128 -4.07 9.34 -3.15
C ARG A 128 -5.16 10.11 -3.91
N SER A 129 -6.32 9.49 -4.09
CA SER A 129 -7.51 10.24 -4.52
C SER A 129 -7.96 11.21 -3.43
N THR A 130 -8.34 12.42 -3.82
CA THR A 130 -8.95 13.41 -2.91
C THR A 130 -10.37 13.00 -2.53
N ASP A 131 -11.14 12.55 -3.54
CA ASP A 131 -12.52 12.10 -3.38
C ASP A 131 -12.64 10.56 -3.49
N PRO A 132 -13.76 9.97 -3.02
CA PRO A 132 -14.07 8.58 -3.30
C PRO A 132 -14.03 8.28 -4.80
N LEU A 133 -13.49 7.12 -5.16
CA LEU A 133 -13.52 6.64 -6.54
C LEU A 133 -14.94 6.33 -7.01
N PRO A 134 -15.25 6.52 -8.31
CA PRO A 134 -16.52 6.12 -8.89
C PRO A 134 -16.83 4.64 -8.67
N ALA A 135 -18.10 4.22 -8.77
CA ALA A 135 -18.47 2.81 -8.55
C ALA A 135 -17.76 1.82 -9.51
N GLU A 136 -17.44 2.26 -10.73
CA GLU A 136 -16.65 1.49 -11.69
C GLU A 136 -15.53 2.37 -12.26
N TYR A 137 -14.29 1.93 -12.08
CA TYR A 137 -13.10 2.71 -12.43
C TYR A 137 -11.94 1.83 -12.88
N ARG A 138 -10.97 2.47 -13.54
CA ARG A 138 -9.59 2.01 -13.67
C ARG A 138 -8.66 3.11 -13.21
N ILE A 139 -7.81 2.84 -12.24
CA ILE A 139 -6.67 3.70 -11.88
C ILE A 139 -5.40 3.03 -12.44
N GLU A 140 -4.57 3.80 -13.12
CA GLU A 140 -3.33 3.35 -13.75
C GLU A 140 -2.24 4.38 -13.50
N TYR A 141 -1.00 3.93 -13.30
CA TYR A 141 0.15 4.81 -13.24
C TYR A 141 1.40 4.12 -13.80
N THR A 142 2.41 4.93 -14.12
CA THR A 142 3.70 4.44 -14.64
C THR A 142 4.83 4.71 -13.64
N LEU A 143 5.45 3.63 -13.14
CA LEU A 143 6.64 3.66 -12.30
C LEU A 143 7.91 3.78 -13.16
N LYS A 144 8.75 4.76 -12.84
CA LYS A 144 9.95 5.13 -13.58
C LYS A 144 11.24 4.69 -12.91
N THR A 145 11.35 4.87 -11.60
CA THR A 145 12.46 4.37 -10.77
C THR A 145 11.93 3.88 -9.43
N ILE A 146 12.63 2.92 -8.81
CA ILE A 146 12.37 2.49 -7.43
C ILE A 146 13.66 2.11 -6.72
N ASP A 147 13.78 2.59 -5.49
CA ASP A 147 14.78 2.23 -4.51
C ASP A 147 14.16 2.19 -3.12
N PHE A 148 13.34 1.16 -2.89
CA PHE A 148 12.71 0.81 -1.62
C PHE A 148 13.09 -0.64 -1.26
N GLY A 149 14.39 -0.91 -1.34
CA GLY A 149 15.01 -2.20 -1.08
C GLY A 149 15.07 -3.16 -2.28
N GLY A 150 15.34 -4.41 -1.94
CA GLY A 150 15.74 -5.47 -2.87
C GLY A 150 17.21 -5.37 -3.26
N LYS A 151 17.73 -6.40 -3.91
CA LYS A 151 19.12 -6.42 -4.40
C LYS A 151 19.31 -5.40 -5.52
N ARG A 152 20.52 -4.84 -5.61
CA ARG A 152 21.02 -4.13 -6.80
C ARG A 152 22.26 -4.86 -7.30
N HIS A 153 22.25 -5.22 -8.59
CA HIS A 153 23.34 -5.99 -9.20
C HIS A 153 23.71 -7.27 -8.41
N GLY A 154 22.73 -7.90 -7.77
CA GLY A 154 22.90 -9.13 -6.99
C GLY A 154 23.31 -8.94 -5.52
N ALA A 155 23.55 -7.72 -5.05
CA ALA A 155 23.92 -7.43 -3.66
C ALA A 155 22.78 -6.76 -2.88
N ILE A 156 22.56 -7.17 -1.63
CA ILE A 156 21.59 -6.53 -0.72
C ILE A 156 22.14 -5.21 -0.13
N GLU A 157 23.46 -5.12 -0.04
CA GLU A 157 24.20 -3.90 0.29
C GLU A 157 24.67 -3.23 -1.00
N TYR A 158 24.34 -1.96 -1.16
CA TYR A 158 24.70 -1.16 -2.33
C TYR A 158 24.68 0.33 -1.97
N ASP A 159 25.51 1.13 -2.62
CA ASP A 159 25.52 2.60 -2.47
C ASP A 159 25.58 3.11 -1.00
N GLY A 160 26.24 2.36 -0.12
CA GLY A 160 26.31 2.68 1.33
C GLY A 160 25.00 2.45 2.09
N ARG A 161 24.07 1.66 1.52
CA ARG A 161 22.77 1.28 2.08
C ARG A 161 22.70 -0.23 2.27
N ILE A 162 21.77 -0.66 3.13
CA ILE A 162 21.39 -2.07 3.33
C ILE A 162 19.89 -2.23 3.03
N ASN A 163 19.56 -3.03 2.01
CA ASN A 163 18.18 -3.22 1.56
C ASN A 163 17.41 -1.89 1.37
N GLY A 164 18.07 -0.89 0.79
CA GLY A 164 17.52 0.45 0.56
C GLY A 164 17.62 1.42 1.76
N TYR A 165 17.89 0.94 2.98
CA TYR A 165 18.02 1.81 4.15
C TYR A 165 19.38 2.46 4.27
N GLY A 166 19.42 3.71 4.72
CA GLY A 166 20.60 4.31 5.28
C GLY A 166 21.13 3.52 6.49
N THR A 167 22.45 3.57 6.69
CA THR A 167 23.13 2.84 7.77
C THR A 167 23.20 3.59 9.09
N GLU A 168 22.85 4.87 9.10
CA GLU A 168 22.92 5.73 10.28
C GLU A 168 21.68 5.61 11.16
N GLY A 169 21.87 5.80 12.47
CA GLY A 169 20.80 5.79 13.46
C GLY A 169 20.14 4.42 13.66
N CYS A 170 19.05 4.44 14.42
CA CYS A 170 18.25 3.27 14.73
C CYS A 170 17.03 3.24 13.80
N LYS A 171 16.88 2.16 13.04
CA LYS A 171 15.77 1.94 12.11
C LYS A 171 14.95 0.78 12.65
N THR A 172 13.82 1.08 13.29
CA THR A 172 13.03 0.09 14.02
C THR A 172 11.53 0.28 13.84
N GLN A 173 10.74 -0.70 14.20
CA GLN A 173 9.28 -0.57 14.13
C GLN A 173 8.67 0.32 15.24
N HIS A 174 9.49 1.01 16.05
CA HIS A 174 9.03 1.79 17.20
C HIS A 174 7.96 2.85 16.82
N PRO A 175 6.84 2.93 17.58
CA PRO A 175 6.46 2.08 18.72
C PRO A 175 5.48 0.94 18.34
N TRP A 176 5.23 0.72 17.05
CA TRP A 176 4.26 -0.27 16.54
C TRP A 176 4.99 -1.52 16.01
N GLY A 177 5.62 -2.28 16.91
CA GLY A 177 6.28 -3.55 16.57
C GLY A 177 5.29 -4.66 16.18
N GLU A 178 5.75 -5.79 15.65
CA GLU A 178 4.90 -6.94 15.23
C GLU A 178 4.16 -7.67 16.41
N GLY A 179 3.94 -7.00 17.54
CA GLY A 179 3.18 -7.47 18.71
C GLY A 179 4.03 -8.06 19.84
N SER A 180 3.55 -8.05 21.09
CA SER A 180 4.36 -8.34 22.30
C SER A 180 4.99 -9.75 22.37
N ASN A 181 4.46 -10.71 21.60
CA ASN A 181 4.95 -12.10 21.58
C ASN A 181 5.59 -12.49 20.23
N SER A 182 5.92 -11.51 19.39
CA SER A 182 6.59 -11.79 18.12
C SER A 182 7.99 -12.38 18.34
N PRO A 183 8.40 -13.43 17.59
CA PRO A 183 9.68 -14.09 17.79
C PRO A 183 10.88 -13.13 17.74
N GLY A 184 11.61 -12.99 18.85
CA GLY A 184 12.78 -12.09 18.92
C GLY A 184 12.46 -10.66 19.33
N TRP A 185 11.22 -10.37 19.72
CA TRP A 185 10.80 -9.14 20.38
C TRP A 185 10.21 -9.48 21.76
N THR A 186 10.63 -8.74 22.79
CA THR A 186 10.21 -9.01 24.19
C THR A 186 8.83 -8.43 24.51
N GLY A 187 8.28 -7.59 23.63
CA GLY A 187 7.06 -6.84 23.90
C GLY A 187 7.23 -5.72 24.93
N ASP A 188 8.45 -5.45 25.37
CA ASP A 188 8.74 -4.43 26.37
C ASP A 188 8.80 -3.05 25.70
N ALA A 189 7.70 -2.30 25.75
CA ALA A 189 7.65 -0.96 25.17
C ALA A 189 8.45 0.10 25.97
N SER A 190 9.04 -0.26 27.11
CA SER A 190 9.86 0.65 27.92
C SER A 190 11.32 0.74 27.45
N VAL A 191 11.77 -0.19 26.59
CA VAL A 191 13.15 -0.20 26.11
C VAL A 191 13.43 0.97 25.16
N PRO A 192 14.71 1.45 25.09
CA PRO A 192 15.11 2.47 24.12
C PRO A 192 14.75 2.10 22.68
N VAL A 193 14.49 3.11 21.84
CA VAL A 193 14.12 2.94 20.40
C VAL A 193 15.04 1.94 19.67
N CYS A 194 16.34 1.97 19.95
CA CYS A 194 17.32 1.10 19.28
C CYS A 194 17.26 -0.38 19.68
N GLU A 195 16.50 -0.72 20.71
CA GLU A 195 16.26 -2.10 21.15
C GLU A 195 14.97 -2.68 20.56
N TRP A 196 14.15 -1.86 19.89
CA TRP A 196 13.00 -2.33 19.10
C TRP A 196 13.45 -3.10 17.85
N GLN A 197 12.51 -3.85 17.26
CA GLN A 197 12.75 -4.70 16.08
C GLN A 197 13.36 -3.90 14.93
N ASP A 198 14.61 -4.23 14.53
CA ASP A 198 15.32 -3.58 13.42
C ASP A 198 14.66 -3.96 12.07
N VAL A 199 14.36 -2.95 11.25
CA VAL A 199 13.70 -3.11 9.94
C VAL A 199 14.69 -3.28 8.79
N ARG A 200 15.99 -3.06 9.02
CA ARG A 200 17.04 -3.20 8.00
C ARG A 200 17.45 -4.65 7.78
N ALA A 201 17.50 -5.43 8.86
CA ALA A 201 18.09 -6.76 8.89
C ALA A 201 17.47 -7.63 9.99
N GLY A 202 17.96 -8.87 10.14
CA GLY A 202 17.42 -9.81 11.13
C GLY A 202 16.02 -10.34 10.79
N PRO A 203 15.31 -10.94 11.76
CA PRO A 203 14.02 -11.62 11.54
C PRO A 203 12.89 -10.65 11.16
N PHE A 204 13.07 -9.35 11.37
CA PHE A 204 12.10 -8.31 11.03
C PHE A 204 12.55 -7.42 9.87
N GLY A 205 13.70 -7.72 9.26
CA GLY A 205 14.26 -6.91 8.19
C GLY A 205 13.44 -7.01 6.90
N TYR A 206 12.83 -5.90 6.50
CA TYR A 206 12.20 -5.75 5.18
C TYR A 206 12.04 -4.28 4.85
N ASN A 207 12.08 -3.97 3.56
CA ASN A 207 11.68 -2.68 3.00
C ASN A 207 10.52 -2.92 2.02
N GLY A 208 9.97 -1.86 1.42
CA GLY A 208 8.87 -2.04 0.48
C GLY A 208 8.27 -0.77 -0.06
N PHE A 209 7.31 -0.96 -0.96
CA PHE A 209 6.61 0.14 -1.63
C PHE A 209 5.24 -0.35 -2.09
N HIS A 210 4.19 0.43 -1.81
CA HIS A 210 2.85 0.13 -2.31
C HIS A 210 2.74 0.71 -3.70
N PHE A 211 2.89 -0.17 -4.71
CA PHE A 211 2.71 0.23 -6.10
C PHE A 211 1.32 0.82 -6.29
N LEU A 212 0.28 0.10 -5.87
CA LEU A 212 -1.09 0.59 -5.93
C LEU A 212 -1.99 -0.21 -4.98
N ALA A 213 -2.68 0.49 -4.09
CA ALA A 213 -3.62 -0.09 -3.14
C ALA A 213 -5.01 0.53 -3.32
N ILE A 214 -6.05 -0.23 -2.98
CA ILE A 214 -7.40 0.32 -2.70
C ILE A 214 -7.71 0.07 -1.23
N VAL A 215 -8.20 1.11 -0.56
CA VAL A 215 -8.52 1.10 0.87
C VAL A 215 -9.97 1.40 1.16
N ASP A 216 -10.39 1.14 2.39
CA ASP A 216 -11.78 1.16 2.86
C ASP A 216 -12.17 2.38 3.69
N PHE A 217 -11.28 3.36 3.80
CA PHE A 217 -11.45 4.55 4.63
C PHE A 217 -11.19 5.83 3.84
N ALA A 218 -11.84 6.90 4.27
CA ALA A 218 -11.69 8.22 3.68
C ALA A 218 -10.39 8.89 4.11
N ASP A 219 -9.92 9.83 3.30
CA ASP A 219 -8.75 10.65 3.58
C ASP A 219 -7.45 9.86 3.88
N PRO A 220 -6.99 8.93 3.02
CA PRO A 220 -5.80 8.13 3.34
C PRO A 220 -4.53 8.96 3.55
N VAL A 221 -3.81 8.68 4.62
CA VAL A 221 -2.58 9.39 5.01
C VAL A 221 -1.59 8.40 5.59
N PRO A 222 -0.27 8.64 5.51
CA PRO A 222 0.68 7.70 6.09
C PRO A 222 0.43 7.46 7.59
N ARG A 223 0.53 6.19 7.99
CA ARG A 223 0.18 5.65 9.30
C ARG A 223 1.05 4.47 9.66
N ASN A 224 0.98 4.03 10.91
CA ASN A 224 1.64 2.81 11.32
C ASN A 224 1.25 1.61 10.44
N ASN A 225 2.15 0.64 10.34
CA ASN A 225 1.98 -0.57 9.54
C ASN A 225 0.69 -1.37 9.87
N HIS A 226 0.27 -1.47 11.13
CA HIS A 226 -0.89 -2.31 11.49
C HIS A 226 -2.20 -1.73 10.96
N PHE A 227 -2.39 -0.41 11.04
CA PHE A 227 -3.55 0.29 10.51
C PHE A 227 -3.83 -0.14 9.05
N TRP A 228 -2.81 -0.01 8.19
CA TRP A 228 -2.92 -0.41 6.80
C TRP A 228 -3.09 -1.91 6.59
N HIS A 229 -2.56 -2.75 7.48
CA HIS A 229 -2.80 -4.19 7.43
C HIS A 229 -4.26 -4.59 7.66
N TYR A 230 -5.07 -3.68 8.22
CA TYR A 230 -6.50 -3.87 8.46
C TYR A 230 -7.42 -3.12 7.47
N HIS A 231 -6.90 -2.09 6.81
CA HIS A 231 -7.71 -1.15 6.01
C HIS A 231 -7.52 -1.25 4.48
N ARG A 232 -6.75 -2.24 4.01
CA ARG A 232 -6.58 -2.50 2.57
C ARG A 232 -7.63 -3.49 2.07
N LYS A 233 -8.19 -3.24 0.89
CA LYS A 233 -9.05 -4.19 0.17
C LYS A 233 -8.25 -5.01 -0.83
N VAL A 234 -7.42 -4.33 -1.62
CA VAL A 234 -6.55 -4.94 -2.64
C VAL A 234 -5.22 -4.22 -2.70
N LEU A 235 -4.15 -4.95 -3.04
CA LEU A 235 -2.79 -4.40 -3.07
C LEU A 235 -1.93 -5.01 -4.17
N MET A 236 -1.15 -4.14 -4.80
CA MET A 236 0.12 -4.50 -5.43
C MET A 236 1.25 -3.79 -4.70
N ASP A 237 2.23 -4.55 -4.20
CA ASP A 237 3.35 -4.03 -3.42
C ASP A 237 4.65 -4.77 -3.71
N ALA A 238 5.76 -4.11 -3.36
CA ALA A 238 7.03 -4.75 -3.12
C ALA A 238 7.14 -5.06 -1.62
N PHE A 239 7.28 -6.34 -1.29
CA PHE A 239 7.75 -6.77 0.02
C PHE A 239 9.19 -7.22 -0.17
N SER A 240 10.16 -6.35 0.10
CA SER A 240 11.59 -6.56 -0.12
C SER A 240 12.23 -7.09 1.17
N GLN A 241 12.07 -8.39 1.45
CA GLN A 241 12.60 -8.99 2.67
C GLN A 241 14.13 -8.94 2.69
N HIS A 242 14.72 -8.71 3.86
CA HIS A 242 16.15 -8.93 4.05
C HIS A 242 16.45 -10.45 4.02
N PRO A 243 17.59 -10.90 3.49
CA PRO A 243 17.99 -12.31 3.54
C PRO A 243 17.93 -12.94 4.93
N ASP A 244 18.27 -12.20 5.98
CA ASP A 244 18.20 -12.69 7.37
C ASP A 244 16.77 -13.04 7.80
N ARG A 245 15.75 -12.29 7.33
CA ARG A 245 14.34 -12.57 7.62
C ARG A 245 13.90 -13.87 6.96
N VAL A 246 14.41 -14.14 5.77
CA VAL A 246 14.11 -15.37 5.03
C VAL A 246 14.85 -16.57 5.62
N GLY A 247 16.08 -16.37 6.08
CA GLY A 247 16.92 -17.42 6.67
C GLY A 247 17.15 -18.60 5.72
N GLU A 248 17.12 -19.82 6.28
CA GLU A 248 17.26 -21.06 5.52
C GLU A 248 15.92 -21.60 4.95
N ASP A 249 14.81 -20.89 5.16
CA ASP A 249 13.51 -21.26 4.59
C ASP A 249 13.35 -20.66 3.18
N THR A 250 12.24 -20.98 2.51
CA THR A 250 11.88 -20.46 1.20
C THR A 250 11.67 -18.95 1.20
N GLY A 251 11.21 -18.40 2.33
CA GLY A 251 10.78 -16.99 2.47
C GLY A 251 9.49 -16.69 1.69
N GLY A 252 8.75 -17.71 1.28
CA GLY A 252 7.70 -17.63 0.26
C GLY A 252 8.17 -18.14 -1.10
N ARG A 253 7.41 -17.84 -2.14
CA ARG A 253 7.70 -18.29 -3.51
C ARG A 253 7.46 -17.19 -4.53
N VAL A 254 8.14 -17.29 -5.67
CA VAL A 254 7.99 -16.35 -6.78
C VAL A 254 7.63 -17.12 -8.04
N CYS A 255 6.63 -16.64 -8.77
CA CYS A 255 6.17 -17.29 -9.98
C CYS A 255 7.02 -16.91 -11.19
N ASN A 256 7.56 -17.89 -11.90
CA ASN A 256 8.03 -17.70 -13.27
C ASN A 256 6.86 -17.94 -14.23
N ALA A 257 6.19 -16.86 -14.65
CA ALA A 257 5.03 -16.92 -15.53
C ALA A 257 5.35 -17.37 -16.98
N ALA A 258 6.63 -17.51 -17.36
CA ALA A 258 7.01 -18.09 -18.65
C ALA A 258 6.97 -19.63 -18.62
N THR A 259 7.25 -20.23 -17.46
CA THR A 259 7.27 -21.69 -17.27
C THR A 259 6.11 -22.21 -16.40
N ASN A 260 5.35 -21.32 -15.77
CA ASN A 260 4.35 -21.63 -14.74
C ASN A 260 4.91 -22.49 -13.60
N GLN A 261 6.15 -22.21 -13.18
CA GLN A 261 6.79 -22.87 -12.06
C GLN A 261 7.18 -21.85 -11.00
N TYR A 262 7.02 -22.25 -9.74
CA TYR A 262 7.51 -21.49 -8.61
C TYR A 262 9.00 -21.77 -8.37
N TYR A 263 9.73 -20.75 -7.91
CA TYR A 263 11.03 -20.88 -7.27
C TYR A 263 11.00 -20.19 -5.92
N ASN A 264 11.99 -20.47 -5.07
CA ASN A 264 11.99 -19.94 -3.72
C ASN A 264 12.22 -18.43 -3.75
N TYR A 265 11.55 -17.72 -2.85
CA TYR A 265 11.74 -16.29 -2.69
C TYR A 265 13.18 -15.94 -2.30
N ARG A 266 13.87 -16.77 -1.51
CA ARG A 266 15.31 -16.60 -1.18
C ARG A 266 16.24 -16.52 -2.40
N ASP A 267 15.86 -17.16 -3.51
CA ASP A 267 16.63 -17.24 -4.75
C ASP A 267 16.34 -16.04 -5.69
N SER A 268 15.52 -15.10 -5.23
CA SER A 268 15.11 -13.91 -5.96
C SER A 268 16.10 -12.74 -5.79
N SER A 269 15.81 -11.66 -6.51
CA SER A 269 16.39 -10.33 -6.30
C SER A 269 15.74 -9.58 -5.15
N PHE A 270 14.70 -10.12 -4.50
CA PHE A 270 13.90 -9.45 -3.47
C PHE A 270 13.09 -8.23 -3.96
N ASN A 271 13.26 -7.80 -5.22
CA ASN A 271 12.46 -6.76 -5.88
C ASN A 271 11.11 -7.34 -6.38
N THR A 272 10.37 -8.01 -5.50
CA THR A 272 9.18 -8.76 -5.88
C THR A 272 7.98 -7.85 -6.17
N VAL A 273 7.04 -8.36 -6.98
CA VAL A 273 5.71 -7.78 -7.15
C VAL A 273 4.71 -8.77 -6.60
N ASN A 274 4.13 -8.43 -5.45
CA ASN A 274 2.99 -9.13 -4.91
C ASN A 274 1.71 -8.55 -5.52
N MET A 275 0.73 -9.40 -5.81
CA MET A 275 -0.59 -8.99 -6.29
C MET A 275 -1.61 -9.78 -5.50
N TRP A 276 -2.36 -9.12 -4.62
CA TRP A 276 -3.19 -9.83 -3.65
C TRP A 276 -4.43 -9.03 -3.23
N ILE A 277 -5.37 -9.74 -2.62
CA ILE A 277 -6.59 -9.20 -2.04
C ILE A 277 -6.65 -9.51 -0.55
N SER A 278 -7.28 -8.63 0.22
CA SER A 278 -7.56 -8.85 1.63
C SER A 278 -8.80 -9.72 1.78
N GLY A 279 -8.66 -10.85 2.46
CA GLY A 279 -9.79 -11.62 2.98
C GLY A 279 -10.24 -11.09 4.35
N LEU A 280 -11.08 -11.86 5.02
CA LEU A 280 -11.47 -11.53 6.40
C LEU A 280 -10.26 -11.47 7.33
N PRO A 281 -10.27 -10.58 8.34
CA PRO A 281 -9.26 -10.55 9.38
C PRO A 281 -9.36 -11.77 10.29
N ASN A 282 -8.29 -12.04 11.03
CA ASN A 282 -8.39 -12.92 12.19
C ASN A 282 -9.16 -12.19 13.28
N TRP A 283 -10.38 -12.66 13.59
CA TRP A 283 -11.28 -12.02 14.55
C TRP A 283 -10.87 -12.19 16.00
N THR A 284 -10.01 -13.17 16.28
CA THR A 284 -9.52 -13.48 17.62
C THR A 284 -8.04 -13.86 17.53
N PRO A 285 -7.15 -12.92 17.16
CA PRO A 285 -5.72 -13.20 17.13
C PRO A 285 -5.24 -13.57 18.54
N GLY A 286 -4.23 -14.45 18.59
CA GLY A 286 -3.60 -14.81 19.86
C GLY A 286 -2.88 -13.61 20.49
N PRO A 287 -2.44 -13.73 21.75
CA PRO A 287 -1.66 -12.68 22.43
C PRO A 287 -0.45 -12.22 21.61
N GLY A 288 -0.25 -10.92 21.47
CA GLY A 288 0.78 -10.32 20.61
C GLY A 288 0.57 -10.57 19.11
N GLY A 289 -0.59 -11.06 18.69
CA GLY A 289 -0.93 -11.27 17.30
C GLY A 289 -1.39 -9.96 16.63
N LEU A 290 -0.91 -9.73 15.42
CA LEU A 290 -1.35 -8.58 14.63
C LEU A 290 -2.80 -8.74 14.16
N VAL A 291 -3.59 -7.69 14.32
CA VAL A 291 -4.82 -7.54 13.54
C VAL A 291 -4.43 -7.22 12.12
N ALA A 292 -4.70 -8.17 11.24
CA ALA A 292 -4.51 -7.99 9.82
C ALA A 292 -5.56 -8.79 9.07
N ASN A 293 -5.92 -8.31 7.89
CA ASN A 293 -6.63 -9.13 6.94
C ASN A 293 -5.79 -10.33 6.51
N SER A 294 -6.43 -11.47 6.29
CA SER A 294 -5.77 -12.56 5.57
C SER A 294 -5.35 -12.09 4.18
N GLN A 295 -4.13 -12.41 3.76
CA GLN A 295 -3.58 -11.99 2.47
C GLN A 295 -3.74 -13.14 1.47
N TRP A 296 -4.33 -12.85 0.30
CA TRP A 296 -4.58 -13.86 -0.73
C TRP A 296 -3.92 -13.47 -2.03
N PHE A 297 -2.79 -14.10 -2.33
CA PHE A 297 -1.91 -13.82 -3.46
C PHE A 297 -2.43 -14.46 -4.74
N MET A 298 -2.27 -13.78 -5.87
CA MET A 298 -2.64 -14.26 -7.19
C MET A 298 -1.41 -14.27 -8.10
N THR A 299 -1.16 -15.40 -8.74
CA THR A 299 -0.06 -15.53 -9.71
C THR A 299 -0.50 -16.36 -10.92
N SER A 300 0.26 -16.29 -12.01
CA SER A 300 0.01 -17.17 -13.17
C SER A 300 0.24 -18.65 -12.84
N CYS A 301 1.13 -18.95 -11.90
CA CYS A 301 1.47 -20.31 -11.47
C CYS A 301 0.32 -20.98 -10.69
N ALA A 302 -0.53 -20.19 -10.03
CA ALA A 302 -1.79 -20.62 -9.43
C ALA A 302 -3.00 -20.49 -10.38
N GLY A 303 -2.77 -20.22 -11.68
CA GLY A 303 -3.85 -19.98 -12.64
C GLY A 303 -4.67 -18.73 -12.38
N GLY A 304 -4.11 -17.76 -11.64
CA GLY A 304 -4.80 -16.54 -11.19
C GLY A 304 -5.75 -16.74 -10.02
N ILE A 305 -5.79 -17.93 -9.42
CA ILE A 305 -6.58 -18.20 -8.21
C ILE A 305 -5.88 -17.57 -7.01
N ALA A 306 -6.66 -16.92 -6.16
CA ALA A 306 -6.17 -16.31 -4.93
C ALA A 306 -5.86 -17.38 -3.87
N GLU A 307 -4.69 -17.33 -3.23
CA GLU A 307 -4.23 -18.32 -2.25
C GLU A 307 -3.49 -17.66 -1.07
N GLN A 308 -3.56 -18.26 0.12
CA GLN A 308 -2.98 -17.68 1.35
C GLN A 308 -1.47 -17.88 1.50
N GLN A 309 -0.82 -18.53 0.54
CA GLN A 309 0.63 -18.70 0.53
C GLN A 309 1.29 -17.44 -0.04
N LEU A 310 2.28 -16.87 0.67
CA LEU A 310 3.09 -15.76 0.16
C LEU A 310 3.72 -16.12 -1.19
N SER A 311 3.13 -15.58 -2.26
CA SER A 311 3.43 -15.92 -3.65
C SER A 311 3.52 -14.66 -4.49
N SER A 312 4.74 -14.24 -4.81
CA SER A 312 4.96 -13.07 -5.66
C SER A 312 4.67 -13.42 -7.13
N ALA A 313 3.99 -12.52 -7.83
CA ALA A 313 3.60 -12.70 -9.21
C ALA A 313 4.77 -12.54 -10.19
N ALA A 314 5.77 -11.72 -9.82
CA ALA A 314 6.97 -11.45 -10.60
C ALA A 314 8.07 -10.78 -9.76
N GLU A 315 9.19 -10.46 -10.42
CA GLU A 315 10.23 -9.57 -9.89
C GLU A 315 10.49 -8.43 -10.89
N LEU A 316 10.60 -7.22 -10.36
CA LEU A 316 11.13 -6.07 -11.09
C LEU A 316 12.63 -6.24 -11.33
N GLN A 317 13.13 -5.47 -12.30
CA GLN A 317 14.55 -5.31 -12.58
C GLN A 317 14.90 -3.81 -12.49
N PRO A 318 15.17 -3.28 -11.28
CA PRO A 318 15.54 -1.88 -11.09
C PRO A 318 16.75 -1.44 -11.94
N GLU A 319 17.65 -2.36 -12.29
CA GLU A 319 18.81 -2.10 -13.15
C GLU A 319 18.44 -1.67 -14.58
N LEU A 320 17.20 -1.91 -15.01
CA LEU A 320 16.69 -1.45 -16.32
C LEU A 320 16.08 -0.06 -16.24
N MET A 321 15.84 0.47 -15.04
CA MET A 321 15.33 1.82 -14.81
C MET A 321 16.48 2.84 -14.85
N PRO A 322 16.26 4.08 -15.31
CA PRO A 322 14.99 4.65 -15.77
C PRO A 322 14.68 4.36 -17.25
N HIS A 323 15.47 3.56 -17.95
CA HIS A 323 15.30 3.34 -19.40
C HIS A 323 14.09 2.47 -19.75
N GLN A 324 13.68 1.59 -18.84
CA GLN A 324 12.43 0.84 -18.88
C GLN A 324 11.53 1.26 -17.72
N VAL A 325 10.23 1.11 -17.92
CA VAL A 325 9.19 1.49 -16.97
C VAL A 325 8.28 0.31 -16.70
N TYR A 326 7.54 0.39 -15.60
CA TYR A 326 6.49 -0.56 -15.27
C TYR A 326 5.18 0.19 -15.11
N THR A 327 4.08 -0.41 -15.53
CA THR A 327 2.75 0.14 -15.30
C THR A 327 1.98 -0.74 -14.34
N PHE A 328 1.22 -0.12 -13.46
CA PHE A 328 0.35 -0.80 -12.52
C PHE A 328 -1.05 -0.22 -12.64
N ALA A 329 -2.05 -1.09 -12.62
CA ALA A 329 -3.44 -0.67 -12.65
C ALA A 329 -4.34 -1.55 -11.79
N ILE A 330 -5.38 -0.93 -11.24
CA ILE A 330 -6.49 -1.62 -10.58
C ILE A 330 -7.79 -1.17 -11.24
N GLU A 331 -8.64 -2.15 -11.55
CA GLU A 331 -10.00 -1.93 -12.04
C GLU A 331 -11.00 -2.43 -11.01
N ARG A 332 -12.04 -1.64 -10.75
CA ARG A 332 -13.27 -2.12 -10.12
C ARG A 332 -14.39 -2.11 -11.16
N ASN A 333 -15.11 -3.21 -11.24
CA ASN A 333 -16.40 -3.27 -11.92
C ASN A 333 -17.48 -3.77 -10.97
N GLY A 334 -18.72 -3.91 -11.43
CA GLY A 334 -19.83 -4.41 -10.60
C GLY A 334 -19.71 -5.85 -10.09
N ALA A 335 -18.63 -6.58 -10.39
CA ALA A 335 -18.43 -7.97 -9.99
C ALA A 335 -17.18 -8.22 -9.12
N GLY A 336 -16.16 -7.35 -9.19
CA GLY A 336 -14.91 -7.56 -8.46
C GLY A 336 -13.80 -6.60 -8.84
N TYR A 337 -12.59 -6.93 -8.40
CA TYR A 337 -11.37 -6.19 -8.71
C TYR A 337 -10.51 -6.93 -9.73
N THR A 338 -9.81 -6.18 -10.58
CA THR A 338 -8.75 -6.71 -11.44
C THR A 338 -7.46 -5.96 -11.17
N LEU A 339 -6.40 -6.69 -10.82
CA LEU A 339 -5.06 -6.15 -10.60
C LEU A 339 -4.23 -6.44 -11.85
N GLU A 340 -3.44 -5.45 -12.30
CA GLU A 340 -2.60 -5.56 -13.48
C GLU A 340 -1.23 -4.92 -13.27
N ALA A 341 -0.17 -5.63 -13.65
CA ALA A 341 1.19 -5.13 -13.69
C ALA A 341 1.83 -5.46 -15.04
N SER A 342 2.46 -4.48 -15.69
CA SER A 342 3.14 -4.67 -16.98
C SER A 342 4.56 -4.13 -16.95
N GLY A 343 5.49 -4.85 -17.58
CA GLY A 343 6.88 -4.43 -17.68
C GLY A 343 7.79 -5.59 -18.08
N ASN A 344 9.09 -5.39 -17.97
CA ASN A 344 10.09 -6.40 -18.25
C ASN A 344 10.53 -7.09 -16.95
N PHE A 345 9.84 -8.15 -16.57
CA PHE A 345 10.08 -8.84 -15.30
C PHE A 345 11.24 -9.84 -15.40
N ALA A 346 11.97 -10.05 -14.30
CA ALA A 346 13.06 -11.03 -14.27
C ALA A 346 12.53 -12.43 -14.61
N ARG A 347 13.31 -13.21 -15.38
CA ARG A 347 12.98 -14.58 -15.86
C ARG A 347 11.78 -14.72 -16.80
N VAL A 348 10.91 -13.71 -16.89
CA VAL A 348 9.69 -13.72 -17.71
C VAL A 348 9.84 -12.85 -18.97
N GLY A 349 10.62 -11.77 -18.89
CA GLY A 349 10.72 -10.78 -19.95
C GLY A 349 9.55 -9.81 -19.96
N GLN A 350 9.31 -9.15 -21.11
CA GLN A 350 8.18 -8.24 -21.27
C GLN A 350 6.85 -9.00 -21.17
N LYS A 351 6.03 -8.64 -20.18
CA LYS A 351 4.75 -9.31 -19.90
C LYS A 351 3.75 -8.34 -19.26
N THR A 352 2.47 -8.64 -19.43
CA THR A 352 1.37 -8.11 -18.61
C THR A 352 0.81 -9.26 -17.78
N LEU A 353 0.84 -9.08 -16.46
CA LEU A 353 0.21 -9.96 -15.47
C LEU A 353 -1.11 -9.32 -15.08
N ARG A 354 -2.21 -10.08 -15.19
CA ARG A 354 -3.55 -9.56 -14.94
C ARG A 354 -4.41 -10.63 -14.26
N PHE A 355 -4.94 -10.31 -13.09
CA PHE A 355 -5.71 -11.25 -12.28
C PHE A 355 -7.01 -10.60 -11.80
N HIS A 356 -8.13 -11.29 -12.01
CA HIS A 356 -9.44 -10.85 -11.57
C HIS A 356 -9.94 -11.70 -10.41
N ARG A 357 -10.45 -11.04 -9.36
CA ARG A 357 -11.12 -11.70 -8.25
C ARG A 357 -12.52 -11.11 -8.08
N PRO A 358 -13.59 -11.91 -8.23
CA PRO A 358 -14.94 -11.51 -7.85
C PRO A 358 -14.97 -11.05 -6.39
N PHE A 359 -15.95 -10.24 -5.97
CA PHE A 359 -16.04 -9.78 -4.58
C PHE A 359 -16.15 -10.94 -3.58
N ILE A 360 -16.84 -12.02 -3.94
CA ILE A 360 -17.02 -13.21 -3.09
C ILE A 360 -16.77 -14.46 -3.96
N VAL A 361 -15.94 -15.38 -3.46
CA VAL A 361 -15.73 -16.72 -4.05
C VAL A 361 -15.83 -17.73 -2.92
N ASP A 362 -16.64 -18.78 -3.09
CA ASP A 362 -16.83 -19.85 -2.09
C ASP A 362 -17.10 -19.34 -0.67
N ASN A 363 -17.95 -18.31 -0.56
CA ASN A 363 -18.29 -17.63 0.70
C ASN A 363 -17.10 -16.94 1.41
N VAL A 364 -16.00 -16.67 0.69
CA VAL A 364 -14.86 -15.89 1.14
C VAL A 364 -14.89 -14.52 0.44
N PRO A 365 -15.23 -13.44 1.17
CA PRO A 365 -15.29 -12.10 0.61
C PRO A 365 -13.90 -11.47 0.48
N ILE A 366 -13.78 -10.47 -0.39
CA ILE A 366 -12.80 -9.40 -0.25
C ILE A 366 -13.29 -8.50 0.87
N TRP A 367 -12.41 -8.17 1.82
CA TRP A 367 -12.70 -7.29 2.94
C TRP A 367 -13.30 -5.96 2.47
N HIS A 368 -14.42 -5.56 3.09
CA HIS A 368 -15.09 -4.29 2.82
C HIS A 368 -15.33 -3.97 1.33
N TYR A 369 -15.64 -4.98 0.50
CA TYR A 369 -15.80 -4.77 -0.94
C TYR A 369 -16.92 -3.78 -1.32
N ASN A 370 -17.88 -3.54 -0.42
CA ASN A 370 -19.04 -2.69 -0.63
C ASN A 370 -18.66 -1.21 -0.56
N GLY A 371 -18.78 -0.52 -1.69
CA GLY A 371 -18.64 0.93 -1.79
C GLY A 371 -19.92 1.68 -1.38
N ALA A 372 -21.08 1.01 -1.46
CA ALA A 372 -22.38 1.55 -1.08
C ALA A 372 -23.12 0.63 -0.10
N ALA A 373 -24.06 1.22 0.65
CA ALA A 373 -24.79 0.54 1.72
C ALA A 373 -25.65 -0.65 1.25
N ASP A 374 -26.10 -0.62 0.01
CA ASP A 374 -26.97 -1.65 -0.60
C ASP A 374 -26.19 -2.79 -1.28
N GLU A 375 -24.86 -2.70 -1.37
CA GLU A 375 -24.01 -3.75 -1.97
C GLU A 375 -23.70 -4.92 -0.99
N TYR A 376 -24.08 -4.79 0.29
CA TYR A 376 -23.76 -5.77 1.33
C TYR A 376 -24.85 -5.91 2.40
N ASP A 377 -25.10 -7.14 2.82
CA ASP A 377 -26.23 -7.52 3.67
C ASP A 377 -25.85 -7.88 5.13
N GLY A 378 -24.58 -7.72 5.52
CA GLY A 378 -24.12 -8.02 6.88
C GLY A 378 -23.70 -9.46 7.13
N ARG A 379 -23.71 -10.35 6.13
CA ARG A 379 -23.47 -11.80 6.34
C ARG A 379 -22.07 -12.18 6.85
N PHE A 380 -21.10 -11.27 6.78
CA PHE A 380 -19.73 -11.46 7.27
C PHE A 380 -19.41 -10.59 8.49
N ASN A 381 -20.44 -9.97 9.07
CA ASN A 381 -20.29 -9.16 10.27
C ASN A 381 -19.88 -10.03 11.46
N THR A 382 -18.94 -9.54 12.25
CA THR A 382 -18.55 -10.16 13.52
C THR A 382 -17.82 -9.12 14.37
N ASP A 383 -17.55 -9.51 15.61
CA ASP A 383 -16.78 -8.72 16.54
C ASP A 383 -15.30 -9.07 16.41
N LEU A 384 -14.43 -8.06 16.52
CA LEU A 384 -13.00 -8.25 16.71
C LEU A 384 -12.72 -8.32 18.20
N VAL A 385 -12.01 -9.35 18.65
CA VAL A 385 -11.68 -9.57 20.06
C VAL A 385 -10.18 -9.68 20.21
N GLN A 386 -9.61 -8.82 21.05
CA GLN A 386 -8.24 -8.94 21.53
C GLN A 386 -8.25 -9.53 22.94
N GLN A 387 -7.41 -10.53 23.17
CA GLN A 387 -7.10 -11.05 24.49
C GLN A 387 -5.59 -11.03 24.65
N ASP A 388 -5.08 -10.13 25.48
CA ASP A 388 -3.65 -9.92 25.63
C ASP A 388 -3.24 -9.69 27.09
N ALA A 389 -1.93 -9.53 27.31
CA ALA A 389 -1.30 -9.48 28.63
C ALA A 389 -1.89 -8.39 29.54
N TYR A 390 -2.29 -7.25 28.98
CA TYR A 390 -2.77 -6.09 29.75
C TYR A 390 -4.28 -5.87 29.65
N GLY A 391 -5.02 -6.72 28.93
CA GLY A 391 -6.47 -6.55 28.86
C GLY A 391 -7.19 -7.44 27.85
N THR A 392 -8.51 -7.34 27.88
CA THR A 392 -9.39 -7.91 26.86
C THR A 392 -10.26 -6.78 26.33
N MET A 393 -10.35 -6.67 25.01
CA MET A 393 -11.19 -5.69 24.35
C MET A 393 -11.98 -6.36 23.24
N THR A 394 -13.20 -5.86 23.02
CA THR A 394 -14.07 -6.30 21.93
C THR A 394 -14.55 -5.07 21.19
N TRP A 395 -14.30 -5.03 19.89
CA TRP A 395 -14.87 -4.05 18.97
C TRP A 395 -15.99 -4.74 18.22
N PRO A 396 -17.26 -4.44 18.58
CA PRO A 396 -18.38 -5.12 17.98
C PRO A 396 -18.61 -4.67 16.55
N ASN A 397 -19.33 -5.47 15.77
CA ASN A 397 -19.88 -5.09 14.47
C ASN A 397 -18.86 -4.48 13.50
N GLN A 398 -17.81 -5.23 13.18
CA GLN A 398 -16.73 -4.74 12.32
C GLN A 398 -17.16 -4.53 10.87
N TRP A 399 -18.20 -5.24 10.41
CA TRP A 399 -18.75 -5.09 9.06
C TRP A 399 -20.28 -5.27 9.07
N PRO A 400 -21.04 -4.33 9.63
CA PRO A 400 -22.48 -4.47 9.82
C PRO A 400 -23.26 -4.30 8.52
N ALA A 401 -24.49 -4.82 8.47
CA ALA A 401 -25.39 -4.57 7.35
C ALA A 401 -25.66 -3.06 7.17
N GLY A 402 -25.72 -2.59 5.93
CA GLY A 402 -25.97 -1.18 5.61
C GLY A 402 -24.78 -0.24 5.82
N SER A 403 -23.58 -0.75 6.12
CA SER A 403 -22.35 0.04 6.07
C SER A 403 -21.89 0.27 4.63
N ALA A 404 -21.04 1.28 4.42
CA ALA A 404 -20.43 1.58 3.13
C ALA A 404 -18.97 1.95 3.34
N TYR A 405 -18.10 1.42 2.49
CA TYR A 405 -16.67 1.69 2.50
C TYR A 405 -16.26 2.13 1.10
N PRO A 406 -16.40 3.41 0.74
CA PRO A 406 -16.02 3.89 -0.58
C PRO A 406 -14.53 3.65 -0.87
N ASP A 407 -14.20 3.41 -2.13
CA ASP A 407 -12.83 3.10 -2.53
C ASP A 407 -11.99 4.38 -2.63
N TYR A 408 -10.83 4.36 -2.01
CA TYR A 408 -9.76 5.34 -2.23
C TYR A 408 -8.51 4.60 -2.68
N PHE A 409 -7.74 5.17 -3.60
CA PHE A 409 -6.46 4.57 -3.98
C PHE A 409 -5.29 5.25 -3.27
N VAL A 410 -4.21 4.50 -3.11
CA VAL A 410 -2.94 4.99 -2.58
C VAL A 410 -1.78 4.42 -3.39
N ILE A 411 -0.78 5.26 -3.68
CA ILE A 411 0.49 4.92 -4.32
C ILE A 411 1.60 5.53 -3.47
N GLY A 412 2.60 4.76 -3.07
CA GLY A 412 3.76 5.29 -2.35
C GLY A 412 4.19 4.50 -1.14
N ASP A 413 4.90 5.18 -0.26
CA ASP A 413 5.24 4.69 1.06
C ASP A 413 4.28 5.27 2.08
N LEU A 414 3.51 4.37 2.68
CA LEU A 414 2.44 4.70 3.59
C LEU A 414 2.74 4.33 5.05
N TYR A 415 3.88 3.69 5.34
CA TYR A 415 4.22 3.20 6.67
C TYR A 415 5.15 4.15 7.45
N THR A 416 4.67 4.68 8.56
CA THR A 416 5.42 5.61 9.43
C THR A 416 6.37 4.93 10.43
N ASN A 417 6.73 3.68 10.18
CA ASN A 417 7.64 2.89 11.01
C ASN A 417 8.35 1.74 10.27
N ALA A 418 8.32 1.73 8.94
CA ALA A 418 8.87 0.61 8.18
C ALA A 418 9.78 1.07 7.05
N TYR A 419 9.30 1.79 6.04
CA TYR A 419 10.00 1.91 4.76
C TYR A 419 10.86 3.15 4.62
N GLU A 420 11.95 3.03 3.88
CA GLU A 420 12.82 4.14 3.51
C GLU A 420 13.23 3.99 2.05
N GLY A 421 13.25 5.08 1.29
CA GLY A 421 13.65 4.98 -0.09
C GLY A 421 13.26 6.13 -0.99
N ARG A 422 13.38 5.88 -2.30
CA ARG A 422 13.02 6.81 -3.36
C ARG A 422 12.30 6.10 -4.49
N ALA A 423 11.26 6.72 -5.03
CA ALA A 423 10.60 6.26 -6.25
C ALA A 423 10.29 7.45 -7.15
N SER A 424 10.13 7.21 -8.44
CA SER A 424 9.61 8.22 -9.35
C SER A 424 8.55 7.65 -10.28
N LEU A 425 7.59 8.48 -10.65
CA LEU A 425 6.45 8.13 -11.51
C LEU A 425 6.24 9.22 -12.56
N THR A 426 5.83 8.81 -13.76
CA THR A 426 5.65 9.74 -14.89
C THR A 426 4.23 10.23 -15.04
N ASP A 427 3.26 9.45 -14.58
CA ASP A 427 1.85 9.80 -14.72
C ASP A 427 0.96 8.98 -13.78
N ILE A 428 -0.22 9.53 -13.49
CA ILE A 428 -1.34 8.84 -12.82
C ILE A 428 -2.62 9.17 -13.61
N ARG A 429 -3.43 8.16 -13.93
CA ARG A 429 -4.62 8.27 -14.78
C ARG A 429 -5.82 7.58 -14.15
N LEU A 430 -6.93 8.29 -14.04
CA LEU A 430 -8.22 7.74 -13.64
C LEU A 430 -9.14 7.64 -14.86
N TYR A 431 -9.72 6.46 -15.05
CA TYR A 431 -10.73 6.19 -16.06
C TYR A 431 -12.03 5.75 -15.41
N VAL A 432 -13.13 6.04 -16.09
CA VAL A 432 -14.48 5.61 -15.71
C VAL A 432 -15.14 4.81 -16.83
N ARG A 433 -16.12 3.99 -16.47
CA ARG A 433 -16.81 3.15 -17.45
C ARG A 433 -17.55 4.02 -18.48
N LYS A 434 -17.37 3.69 -19.75
CA LYS A 434 -18.15 4.22 -20.87
C LYS A 434 -19.60 3.77 -20.70
N VAL A 435 -20.46 4.68 -20.28
CA VAL A 435 -21.90 4.43 -20.27
C VAL A 435 -22.35 4.31 -21.73
N PRO A 436 -22.96 3.19 -22.16
CA PRO A 436 -23.53 3.10 -23.51
C PRO A 436 -24.54 4.22 -23.68
N ALA A 437 -24.46 4.96 -24.79
CA ALA A 437 -25.46 5.97 -25.13
C ALA A 437 -26.82 5.28 -25.34
N TRP A 438 -27.59 5.10 -24.28
CA TRP A 438 -28.98 4.67 -24.41
C TRP A 438 -29.74 5.76 -25.15
N GLY A 439 -30.34 5.35 -26.27
CA GLY A 439 -30.82 6.23 -27.32
C GLY A 439 -31.67 7.37 -26.81
N LYS A 440 -31.42 8.56 -27.37
CA LYS A 440 -32.45 9.58 -27.52
C LYS A 440 -33.69 8.89 -28.06
N ARG A 441 -34.69 8.65 -27.21
CA ARG A 441 -36.05 8.36 -27.69
C ARG A 441 -36.44 9.57 -28.51
N THR A 442 -36.43 9.42 -29.83
CA THR A 442 -37.07 10.36 -30.74
C THR A 442 -38.51 10.50 -30.26
N PRO A 443 -39.03 11.72 -30.01
CA PRO A 443 -40.43 11.88 -29.69
C PRO A 443 -41.23 11.28 -30.84
N THR A 444 -42.04 10.27 -30.54
CA THR A 444 -43.01 9.74 -31.50
C THR A 444 -43.93 10.89 -31.87
N ALA A 445 -43.96 11.23 -33.16
CA ALA A 445 -44.85 12.24 -33.69
C ALA A 445 -46.31 11.94 -33.30
N PRO A 446 -47.13 12.96 -32.98
CA PRO A 446 -48.52 12.72 -32.65
C PRO A 446 -49.25 12.16 -33.87
N ARG A 447 -49.90 11.01 -33.72
CA ARG A 447 -50.89 10.55 -34.69
C ARG A 447 -52.07 11.53 -34.67
N GLN A 448 -52.21 12.31 -35.73
CA GLN A 448 -53.45 13.03 -36.03
C GLN A 448 -54.56 12.02 -36.32
N ARG A 449 -55.72 12.23 -35.70
CA ARG A 449 -57.02 11.75 -36.18
C ARG A 449 -57.75 12.90 -36.82
#